data_AF-A0AAD7GC36-F1
#
_entry.id   AF-A0AAD7GC36-F1
#
_cell.length_a   1.000
_cell.length_b   1.000
_cell.length_c   1.000
_cell.angle_alpha   90.00
_cell.angle_beta   90.00
_cell.angle_gamma   90.00
#
_symmetry.space_group_name_H-M   'P 1'
#
loop_
_entity.id
_entity.type
_entity.pdbx_description
1 polymer ?
#
loop_
_entity_poly.entity_id
_entity_poly.type
_entity_poly.pdbx_seq_one_letter_code
_entity_poly.pdbx_strand_id
1 'polypeptide(L)'
;MDHEVAGIHRPFWQGFPLTNVSLFLTPYVLHQLYQGVFKHLIGWCQSLMTEAESDARIRLLPPAFGVRHFDKGISILSPVSGKERKGMARILLGCLVGKLPVKGIQACRRILDFIYLSQYTTHDEGTLACMREALDTWHKNRDFLIDATVREDFNIPKFRSLLHYVDSIQYFGTTDDYNTEMFERLHIDFAKNGWRASNRRDEFPQMITWLERQEKISSFAAYLAWLESSKKPPQLLVTRTFTWQAIQLAKKPQSPRLPATPCEH
;
A
#
# COMPACT_ATOMS: atom_id res chain seq x y z
N MET A 1 33.13 -12.66 -20.50
CA MET A 1 32.83 -13.11 -19.14
C MET A 1 31.54 -12.43 -18.76
N ASP A 2 30.48 -13.21 -18.79
CA ASP A 2 29.10 -12.79 -18.57
C ASP A 2 28.91 -12.43 -17.09
N HIS A 3 28.61 -11.16 -16.83
CA HIS A 3 28.21 -10.71 -15.51
C HIS A 3 26.69 -10.94 -15.36
N GLU A 4 26.30 -12.18 -15.05
CA GLU A 4 24.97 -12.48 -14.52
C GLU A 4 24.85 -11.88 -13.11
N VAL A 5 24.09 -10.81 -12.96
CA VAL A 5 23.80 -10.14 -11.67
C VAL A 5 22.60 -10.81 -10.95
N ALA A 6 22.19 -12.02 -11.34
CA ALA A 6 21.04 -12.70 -10.75
C ALA A 6 21.29 -14.21 -10.55
N GLY A 7 22.33 -14.56 -9.78
CA GLY A 7 22.73 -15.95 -9.55
C GLY A 7 23.04 -16.27 -8.10
N ILE A 8 22.15 -15.93 -7.15
CA ILE A 8 22.27 -16.49 -5.78
C ILE A 8 21.75 -17.93 -5.81
N HIS A 9 22.62 -18.88 -6.16
CA HIS A 9 22.30 -20.32 -6.17
C HIS A 9 22.09 -20.92 -4.76
N ARG A 10 22.57 -20.22 -3.73
CA ARG A 10 22.36 -20.58 -2.32
C ARG A 10 21.94 -19.34 -1.54
N PRO A 11 20.66 -19.20 -1.16
CA PRO A 11 20.25 -18.07 -0.36
C PRO A 11 21.02 -18.03 0.96
N PHE A 12 21.37 -16.84 1.45
CA PHE A 12 22.19 -16.71 2.67
C PHE A 12 21.53 -17.33 3.91
N TRP A 13 20.20 -17.49 3.87
CA TRP A 13 19.40 -18.11 4.92
C TRP A 13 19.29 -19.65 4.81
N GLN A 14 19.93 -20.27 3.81
CA GLN A 14 19.92 -21.72 3.63
C GLN A 14 20.65 -22.40 4.80
N GLY A 15 19.91 -23.15 5.62
CA GLY A 15 20.45 -23.88 6.78
C GLY A 15 20.11 -23.25 8.14
N PHE A 16 19.39 -22.12 8.18
CA PHE A 16 18.94 -21.55 9.44
C PHE A 16 17.72 -22.31 9.97
N PRO A 17 17.81 -22.98 11.14
CA PRO A 17 16.81 -23.95 11.60
C PRO A 17 15.45 -23.33 11.95
N LEU A 18 15.37 -22.00 12.10
CA LEU A 18 14.16 -21.27 12.46
C LEU A 18 13.70 -20.29 11.36
N THR A 19 14.31 -20.32 10.17
CA THR A 19 14.03 -19.35 9.12
C THR A 19 13.03 -19.91 8.10
N ASN A 20 11.77 -19.51 8.25
CA ASN A 20 10.75 -19.75 7.25
C ASN A 20 10.59 -18.51 6.36
N VAL A 21 11.16 -18.55 5.15
CA VAL A 21 11.13 -17.45 4.17
C VAL A 21 9.71 -16.94 3.90
N SER A 22 8.71 -17.82 3.93
CA SER A 22 7.31 -17.48 3.70
C SER A 22 6.75 -16.53 4.77
N LEU A 23 7.33 -16.50 5.97
CA LEU A 23 6.96 -15.56 7.04
C LEU A 23 7.63 -14.18 6.87
N PHE A 24 8.71 -14.05 6.10
CA PHE A 24 9.39 -12.77 5.87
C PHE A 24 8.70 -11.90 4.82
N LEU A 25 7.87 -12.50 3.97
CA LEU A 25 7.10 -11.78 2.96
C LEU A 25 5.87 -11.17 3.64
N THR A 26 6.09 -10.09 4.38
CA THR A 26 5.02 -9.40 5.08
C THR A 26 3.96 -8.88 4.12
N PRO A 27 2.69 -8.81 4.57
CA PRO A 27 1.59 -8.32 3.76
C PRO A 27 1.87 -6.89 3.30
N TYR A 28 1.66 -6.62 2.01
CA TYR A 28 1.89 -5.29 1.45
C TYR A 28 0.69 -4.76 0.68
N VAL A 29 -0.06 -3.87 1.33
CA VAL A 29 -1.34 -3.34 0.85
C VAL A 29 -1.24 -2.74 -0.55
N LEU A 30 -0.25 -1.90 -0.84
CA LEU A 30 -0.23 -1.17 -2.13
C LEU A 30 0.09 -2.09 -3.32
N HIS A 31 1.13 -2.91 -3.27
CA HIS A 31 1.61 -3.73 -4.40
C HIS A 31 0.94 -5.10 -4.43
N GLN A 32 0.54 -5.66 -3.28
CA GLN A 32 -0.17 -6.94 -3.27
C GLN A 32 -1.67 -6.74 -3.46
N LEU A 33 -2.29 -5.90 -2.64
CA LEU A 33 -3.74 -5.68 -2.72
C LEU A 33 -4.12 -4.75 -3.87
N TYR A 34 -3.68 -3.48 -3.86
CA TYR A 34 -4.15 -2.52 -4.85
C TYR A 34 -3.60 -2.74 -6.27
N GLN A 35 -2.29 -2.98 -6.43
CA GLN A 35 -1.68 -3.22 -7.74
C GLN A 35 -1.67 -4.68 -8.18
N GLY A 36 -1.96 -5.62 -7.27
CA GLY A 36 -2.12 -7.03 -7.58
C GLY A 36 -3.60 -7.41 -7.67
N VAL A 37 -4.21 -7.71 -6.54
CA VAL A 37 -5.59 -8.24 -6.43
C VAL A 37 -6.62 -7.32 -7.06
N PHE A 38 -6.65 -6.05 -6.64
CA PHE A 38 -7.64 -5.08 -7.10
C PHE A 38 -7.44 -4.67 -8.57
N LYS A 39 -6.19 -4.68 -9.07
CA LYS A 39 -5.90 -4.52 -10.50
C LYS A 39 -6.60 -5.60 -11.32
N HIS A 40 -6.51 -6.86 -10.91
CA HIS A 40 -7.21 -7.96 -11.57
C HIS A 40 -8.71 -7.81 -11.45
N LEU A 41 -9.22 -7.46 -10.27
CA LEU A 41 -10.65 -7.26 -10.04
C LEU A 41 -11.26 -6.21 -10.97
N ILE A 42 -10.60 -5.04 -11.13
CA ILE A 42 -11.03 -4.02 -12.10
C ILE A 42 -11.04 -4.58 -13.52
N GLY A 43 -9.97 -5.26 -13.93
CA GLY A 43 -9.88 -5.83 -15.27
C GLY A 43 -11.02 -6.81 -15.55
N TRP A 44 -11.35 -7.68 -14.59
CA TRP A 44 -12.48 -8.60 -14.72
C TRP A 44 -13.82 -7.88 -14.82
N CYS A 45 -14.03 -6.85 -14.01
CA CYS A 45 -15.24 -6.02 -14.09
C CYS A 45 -15.36 -5.32 -15.45
N GLN A 46 -14.26 -4.79 -15.99
CA GLN A 46 -14.21 -4.18 -17.33
C GLN A 46 -14.47 -5.22 -18.43
N SER A 47 -13.99 -6.45 -18.30
CA SER A 47 -14.34 -7.53 -19.26
C SER A 47 -15.83 -7.89 -19.22
N LEU A 48 -16.46 -7.87 -18.04
CA LEU A 48 -17.88 -8.19 -17.87
C LEU A 48 -18.83 -7.16 -18.46
N MET A 49 -18.49 -5.87 -18.39
CA MET A 49 -19.37 -4.78 -18.86
C MET A 49 -18.85 -4.01 -20.07
N THR A 50 -17.62 -4.28 -20.53
CA THR A 50 -16.79 -3.45 -21.43
C THR A 50 -16.19 -2.21 -20.77
N GLU A 51 -15.04 -1.76 -21.28
CA GLU A 51 -14.38 -0.53 -20.82
C GLU A 51 -15.26 0.71 -21.02
N ALA A 52 -15.96 0.79 -22.16
CA ALA A 52 -16.81 1.93 -22.51
C ALA A 52 -17.98 2.11 -21.53
N GLU A 53 -18.67 1.02 -21.18
CA GLU A 53 -19.76 1.05 -20.19
C GLU A 53 -19.23 1.36 -18.79
N SER A 54 -18.09 0.76 -18.40
CA SER A 54 -17.44 1.04 -17.12
C SER A 54 -17.15 2.53 -16.98
N ASP A 55 -16.53 3.13 -18.00
CA ASP A 55 -16.22 4.56 -18.01
C ASP A 55 -17.48 5.43 -18.03
N ALA A 56 -18.51 5.05 -18.80
CA ALA A 56 -19.78 5.78 -18.82
C ALA A 56 -20.42 5.82 -17.43
N ARG A 57 -20.43 4.70 -16.71
CA ARG A 57 -20.97 4.62 -15.35
C ARG A 57 -20.18 5.43 -14.34
N ILE A 58 -18.85 5.38 -14.44
CA ILE A 58 -17.96 6.16 -13.56
C ILE A 58 -18.20 7.66 -13.75
N ARG A 59 -18.40 8.13 -14.99
CA ARG A 59 -18.72 9.53 -15.28
C ARG A 59 -20.07 9.98 -14.71
N LEU A 60 -21.04 9.07 -14.63
CA LEU A 60 -22.38 9.36 -14.12
C LEU A 60 -22.47 9.36 -12.58
N LEU A 61 -21.41 8.95 -11.88
CA LEU A 61 -21.42 8.99 -10.42
C LEU A 61 -21.50 10.43 -9.90
N PRO A 62 -22.44 10.74 -9.00
CA PRO A 62 -22.52 12.07 -8.42
C PRO A 62 -21.25 12.38 -7.62
N PRO A 63 -20.81 13.65 -7.58
CA PRO A 63 -19.72 14.06 -6.70
C PRO A 63 -20.05 13.71 -5.24
N ALA A 64 -19.12 13.03 -4.57
CA ALA A 64 -19.24 12.64 -3.17
C ALA A 64 -18.00 13.07 -2.39
N PHE A 65 -18.19 13.44 -1.12
CA PHE A 65 -17.09 13.89 -0.28
C PHE A 65 -16.07 12.75 -0.07
N GLY A 66 -14.78 13.06 -0.24
CA GLY A 66 -13.71 12.07 -0.08
C GLY A 66 -13.60 11.04 -1.22
N VAL A 67 -14.40 11.16 -2.28
CA VAL A 67 -14.33 10.29 -3.46
C VAL A 67 -13.71 11.05 -4.63
N ARG A 68 -12.79 10.41 -5.36
CA ARG A 68 -12.21 10.99 -6.57
C ARG A 68 -13.20 10.83 -7.72
N HIS A 69 -13.53 11.94 -8.37
CA HIS A 69 -14.28 11.91 -9.62
C HIS A 69 -13.33 11.65 -10.80
N PHE A 70 -13.74 10.77 -11.72
CA PHE A 70 -13.00 10.43 -12.93
C PHE A 70 -13.82 10.86 -14.15
N ASP A 71 -13.70 12.14 -14.49
CA ASP A 71 -14.41 12.83 -15.57
C ASP A 71 -14.23 12.18 -16.95
N LYS A 72 -13.07 11.60 -17.20
CA LYS A 72 -12.73 10.89 -18.45
C LYS A 72 -12.81 9.37 -18.34
N GLY A 73 -13.29 8.83 -17.22
CA GLY A 73 -13.23 7.40 -16.90
C GLY A 73 -11.86 6.95 -16.41
N ILE A 74 -11.68 5.63 -16.29
CA ILE A 74 -10.49 5.00 -15.73
C ILE A 74 -9.64 4.30 -16.79
N SER A 75 -10.20 3.95 -17.94
CA SER A 75 -9.49 3.17 -18.98
C SER A 75 -8.36 3.97 -19.64
N ILE A 76 -8.44 5.31 -19.63
CA ILE A 76 -7.40 6.20 -20.16
C ILE A 76 -6.14 6.29 -19.29
N LEU A 77 -6.20 5.81 -18.04
CA LEU A 77 -5.12 6.00 -17.07
C LEU A 77 -4.01 4.98 -17.30
N SER A 78 -2.86 5.44 -17.80
CA SER A 78 -1.65 4.63 -17.90
C SER A 78 -0.40 5.50 -17.72
N PRO A 79 0.46 5.23 -16.72
CA PRO A 79 0.32 4.25 -15.63
C PRO A 79 -0.62 4.72 -14.51
N VAL A 80 -1.33 3.77 -13.87
CA VAL A 80 -2.25 4.05 -12.74
C VAL A 80 -1.48 4.11 -11.42
N SER A 81 -1.56 5.26 -10.73
CA SER A 81 -0.96 5.46 -9.41
C SER A 81 -1.69 4.72 -8.28
N GLY A 82 -1.02 4.53 -7.14
CA GLY A 82 -1.65 3.96 -5.94
C GLY A 82 -2.85 4.77 -5.45
N LYS A 83 -2.77 6.11 -5.52
CA LYS A 83 -3.87 7.01 -5.15
C LYS A 83 -5.07 6.85 -6.07
N GLU A 84 -4.84 6.61 -7.36
CA GLU A 84 -5.91 6.33 -8.33
C GLU A 84 -6.56 4.99 -8.06
N ARG A 85 -5.79 3.93 -7.78
CA ARG A 85 -6.34 2.63 -7.36
C ARG A 85 -7.21 2.73 -6.11
N LYS A 86 -6.74 3.45 -5.08
CA LYS A 86 -7.53 3.71 -3.86
C LYS A 86 -8.84 4.45 -4.19
N GLY A 87 -8.80 5.42 -5.11
CA GLY A 87 -9.99 6.13 -5.58
C GLY A 87 -10.98 5.21 -6.32
N MET A 88 -10.48 4.36 -7.22
CA MET A 88 -11.30 3.40 -7.97
C MET A 88 -11.98 2.39 -7.03
N ALA A 89 -11.31 1.93 -5.98
CA ALA A 89 -11.86 0.98 -5.01
C ALA A 89 -13.10 1.51 -4.28
N ARG A 90 -13.18 2.82 -4.06
CA ARG A 90 -14.31 3.47 -3.39
C ARG A 90 -15.56 3.54 -4.26
N ILE A 91 -15.39 3.57 -5.59
CA ILE A 91 -16.49 3.74 -6.53
C ILE A 91 -16.91 2.45 -7.23
N LEU A 92 -16.05 1.43 -7.25
CA LEU A 92 -16.23 0.22 -8.05
C LEU A 92 -17.62 -0.38 -7.86
N LEU A 93 -18.04 -0.62 -6.61
CA LEU A 93 -19.34 -1.27 -6.33
C LEU A 93 -20.52 -0.49 -6.91
N GLY A 94 -20.52 0.84 -6.82
CA GLY A 94 -21.58 1.68 -7.40
C GLY A 94 -21.71 1.49 -8.90
N CYS A 95 -20.60 1.26 -9.60
CA CYS A 95 -20.60 0.98 -11.03
C CYS A 95 -21.08 -0.43 -11.38
N LEU A 96 -20.98 -1.42 -10.46
CA LEU A 96 -21.39 -2.80 -10.73
C LEU A 96 -22.91 -3.02 -10.57
N VAL A 97 -23.58 -2.20 -9.75
CA VAL A 97 -25.02 -2.35 -9.45
C VAL A 97 -25.85 -2.27 -10.74
N GLY A 98 -26.72 -3.26 -10.94
CA GLY A 98 -27.60 -3.36 -12.11
C GLY A 98 -26.93 -3.87 -13.39
N LYS A 99 -25.65 -4.28 -13.34
CA LYS A 99 -24.97 -4.98 -14.46
C LYS A 99 -24.54 -6.38 -14.13
N LEU A 100 -23.94 -6.57 -12.96
CA LEU A 100 -23.51 -7.90 -12.53
C LEU A 100 -24.63 -8.57 -11.72
N PRO A 101 -24.74 -9.91 -11.78
CA PRO A 101 -25.60 -10.64 -10.87
C PRO A 101 -25.13 -10.47 -9.44
N VAL A 102 -26.03 -10.72 -8.48
CA VAL A 102 -25.75 -10.59 -7.04
C VAL A 102 -24.49 -11.35 -6.62
N LYS A 103 -24.29 -12.56 -7.16
CA LYS A 103 -23.09 -13.39 -6.93
C LYS A 103 -21.79 -12.65 -7.29
N GLY A 104 -21.75 -12.00 -8.45
CA GLY A 104 -20.58 -11.23 -8.91
C GLY A 104 -20.34 -9.96 -8.08
N ILE A 105 -21.41 -9.25 -7.72
CA ILE A 105 -21.32 -8.07 -6.85
C ILE A 105 -20.80 -8.46 -5.46
N GLN A 106 -21.32 -9.55 -4.88
CA GLN A 106 -20.84 -10.09 -3.60
C GLN A 106 -19.37 -10.47 -3.69
N ALA A 107 -18.95 -11.15 -4.75
CA ALA A 107 -17.54 -11.50 -4.94
C ALA A 107 -16.65 -10.23 -4.92
N CYS A 108 -16.98 -9.21 -5.72
CA CYS A 108 -16.21 -7.97 -5.76
C CYS A 108 -16.22 -7.22 -4.42
N ARG A 109 -17.37 -7.18 -3.74
CA ARG A 109 -17.53 -6.55 -2.43
C ARG A 109 -16.62 -7.20 -1.39
N ARG A 110 -16.57 -8.53 -1.34
CA ARG A 110 -15.80 -9.23 -0.31
C ARG A 110 -14.29 -9.05 -0.45
N ILE A 111 -13.78 -8.93 -1.68
CA ILE A 111 -12.39 -8.52 -1.88
C ILE A 111 -12.17 -7.08 -1.41
N LEU A 112 -13.09 -6.15 -1.68
CA LEU A 112 -12.97 -4.78 -1.18
C LEU A 112 -13.04 -4.71 0.35
N ASP A 113 -13.97 -5.45 0.98
CA ASP A 113 -14.07 -5.56 2.44
C ASP A 113 -12.73 -6.02 3.03
N PHE A 114 -12.12 -7.07 2.45
CA PHE A 114 -10.81 -7.55 2.86
C PHE A 114 -9.71 -6.48 2.73
N ILE A 115 -9.69 -5.76 1.61
CA ILE A 115 -8.72 -4.67 1.38
C ILE A 115 -8.88 -3.57 2.42
N TYR A 116 -10.11 -3.18 2.76
CA TYR A 116 -10.35 -2.14 3.76
C TYR A 116 -10.02 -2.61 5.17
N LEU A 117 -10.42 -3.83 5.54
CA LEU A 117 -10.10 -4.41 6.85
C LEU A 117 -8.59 -4.54 7.05
N SER A 118 -7.85 -4.99 6.03
CA SER A 118 -6.38 -5.13 6.12
C SER A 118 -5.65 -3.82 6.43
N GLN A 119 -6.28 -2.66 6.20
CA GLN A 119 -5.71 -1.34 6.44
C GLN A 119 -6.03 -0.78 7.83
N TYR A 120 -6.71 -1.55 8.69
CA TYR A 120 -6.98 -1.10 10.04
C TYR A 120 -5.68 -1.02 10.84
N THR A 121 -5.55 0.04 11.62
CA THR A 121 -4.39 0.28 12.49
C THR A 121 -4.43 -0.55 13.77
N THR A 122 -5.54 -1.24 14.02
CA THR A 122 -5.74 -2.11 15.18
C THR A 122 -6.66 -3.25 14.78
N HIS A 123 -6.32 -4.46 15.21
CA HIS A 123 -7.12 -5.65 14.99
C HIS A 123 -7.46 -6.32 16.32
N ASP A 124 -8.67 -6.87 16.36
CA ASP A 124 -9.19 -7.74 17.40
C ASP A 124 -9.64 -9.07 16.76
N GLU A 125 -10.08 -10.02 17.57
CA GLU A 125 -10.55 -11.32 17.04
C GLU A 125 -11.75 -11.17 16.09
N GLY A 126 -12.60 -10.16 16.31
CA GLY A 126 -13.76 -9.88 15.47
C GLY A 126 -13.38 -9.41 14.07
N THR A 127 -12.52 -8.40 13.96
CA THR A 127 -12.02 -7.88 12.68
C THR A 127 -11.22 -8.92 11.91
N LEU A 128 -10.43 -9.76 12.60
CA LEU A 128 -9.74 -10.90 11.97
C LEU A 128 -10.73 -11.96 11.48
N ALA A 129 -11.80 -12.25 12.23
CA ALA A 129 -12.87 -13.14 11.78
C ALA A 129 -13.59 -12.57 10.54
N CYS A 130 -13.89 -11.27 10.50
CA CYS A 130 -14.44 -10.60 9.33
C CYS A 130 -13.52 -10.72 8.11
N MET A 131 -12.20 -10.64 8.28
CA MET A 131 -11.24 -10.83 7.18
C MET A 131 -11.30 -12.27 6.64
N ARG A 132 -11.36 -13.28 7.52
CA ARG A 132 -11.50 -14.69 7.10
C ARG A 132 -12.83 -14.92 6.38
N GLU A 133 -13.93 -14.41 6.94
CA GLU A 133 -15.26 -14.51 6.35
C GLU A 133 -15.34 -13.83 4.96
N ALA A 134 -14.67 -12.70 4.80
CA ALA A 134 -14.57 -12.03 3.51
C ALA A 134 -13.89 -12.93 2.47
N LEU A 135 -12.80 -13.61 2.82
CA LEU A 135 -12.15 -14.56 1.91
C LEU A 135 -13.01 -15.79 1.64
N ASP A 136 -13.63 -16.38 2.66
CA ASP A 136 -14.50 -17.55 2.48
C ASP A 136 -15.69 -17.22 1.56
N THR A 137 -16.29 -16.05 1.75
CA THR A 137 -17.40 -15.59 0.91
C THR A 137 -16.92 -15.25 -0.50
N TRP A 138 -15.71 -14.72 -0.66
CA TRP A 138 -15.09 -14.58 -1.99
C TRP A 138 -14.93 -15.96 -2.66
N HIS A 139 -14.37 -16.95 -1.96
CA HIS A 139 -14.17 -18.30 -2.49
C HIS A 139 -15.48 -18.99 -2.91
N LYS A 140 -16.57 -18.79 -2.16
CA LYS A 140 -17.90 -19.31 -2.53
C LYS A 140 -18.50 -18.66 -3.77
N ASN A 141 -18.14 -17.41 -4.06
CA ASN A 141 -18.76 -16.62 -5.12
C ASN A 141 -17.89 -16.44 -6.37
N ARG A 142 -16.56 -16.62 -6.27
CA ARG A 142 -15.61 -16.34 -7.35
C ARG A 142 -15.86 -17.15 -8.61
N ASP A 143 -16.44 -18.35 -8.50
CA ASP A 143 -16.69 -19.23 -9.65
C ASP A 143 -17.60 -18.59 -10.69
N PHE A 144 -18.38 -17.57 -10.30
CA PHE A 144 -19.10 -16.71 -11.24
C PHE A 144 -18.21 -16.15 -12.36
N LEU A 145 -16.95 -15.81 -12.07
CA LEU A 145 -16.02 -15.29 -13.08
C LEU A 145 -15.56 -16.37 -14.07
N ILE A 146 -15.56 -17.63 -13.63
CA ILE A 146 -15.30 -18.79 -14.50
C ILE A 146 -16.53 -19.07 -15.36
N ASP A 147 -17.71 -19.10 -14.73
CA ASP A 147 -19.00 -19.29 -15.42
C ASP A 147 -19.22 -18.21 -16.50
N ALA A 148 -18.81 -16.97 -16.22
CA ALA A 148 -18.88 -15.85 -17.15
C ALA A 148 -17.74 -15.82 -18.19
N THR A 149 -16.88 -16.85 -18.23
CA THR A 149 -15.72 -16.98 -19.15
C THR A 149 -14.70 -15.85 -19.08
N VAL A 150 -14.71 -15.08 -17.99
CA VAL A 150 -13.73 -13.99 -17.76
C VAL A 150 -12.37 -14.56 -17.36
N ARG A 151 -12.38 -15.75 -16.72
CA ARG A 151 -11.18 -16.38 -16.18
C ARG A 151 -11.30 -17.90 -16.21
N GLU A 152 -10.19 -18.58 -16.50
CA GLU A 152 -10.12 -20.05 -16.45
C GLU A 152 -9.82 -20.55 -15.03
N ASP A 153 -8.91 -19.88 -14.33
CA ASP A 153 -8.42 -20.26 -13.01
C ASP A 153 -8.00 -19.07 -12.14
N PHE A 154 -7.85 -19.31 -10.83
CA PHE A 154 -7.40 -18.33 -9.85
C PHE A 154 -5.99 -18.60 -9.31
N ASN A 155 -5.11 -19.26 -10.06
CA ASN A 155 -3.71 -19.51 -9.67
C ASN A 155 -2.84 -18.25 -9.80
N ILE A 156 -3.31 -17.17 -9.20
CA ILE A 156 -2.63 -15.88 -9.16
C ILE A 156 -1.92 -15.82 -7.80
N PRO A 157 -0.57 -15.74 -7.76
CA PRO A 157 0.19 -15.72 -6.50
C PRO A 157 -0.32 -14.65 -5.51
N LYS A 158 -0.75 -13.50 -6.03
CA LYS A 158 -1.31 -12.37 -5.26
C LYS A 158 -2.64 -12.69 -4.58
N PHE A 159 -3.47 -13.56 -5.16
CA PHE A 159 -4.69 -14.03 -4.51
C PHE A 159 -4.38 -15.11 -3.45
N ARG A 160 -3.42 -16.00 -3.73
CA ARG A 160 -2.97 -16.98 -2.74
C ARG A 160 -2.36 -16.30 -1.51
N SER A 161 -1.64 -15.19 -1.68
CA SER A 161 -1.08 -14.45 -0.55
C SER A 161 -2.12 -13.91 0.43
N LEU A 162 -3.38 -13.71 0.01
CA LEU A 162 -4.45 -13.23 0.89
C LEU A 162 -4.69 -14.17 2.08
N LEU A 163 -4.48 -15.48 1.88
CA LEU A 163 -4.65 -16.49 2.93
C LEU A 163 -3.69 -16.26 4.11
N HIS A 164 -2.55 -15.61 3.88
CA HIS A 164 -1.51 -15.41 4.89
C HIS A 164 -1.60 -14.06 5.61
N TYR A 165 -2.53 -13.17 5.23
CA TYR A 165 -2.65 -11.84 5.84
C TYR A 165 -3.05 -11.92 7.31
N VAL A 166 -4.03 -12.77 7.64
CA VAL A 166 -4.53 -12.89 9.01
C VAL A 166 -3.42 -13.42 9.93
N ASP A 167 -2.75 -14.49 9.51
CA ASP A 167 -1.61 -15.05 10.24
C ASP A 167 -0.50 -14.01 10.39
N SER A 168 -0.19 -13.28 9.31
CA SER A 168 0.83 -12.24 9.35
C SER A 168 0.47 -11.11 10.32
N ILE A 169 -0.80 -10.69 10.36
CA ILE A 169 -1.26 -9.67 11.31
C ILE A 169 -1.12 -10.16 12.75
N GLN A 170 -1.38 -11.44 13.01
CA GLN A 170 -1.23 -12.03 14.34
C GLN A 170 0.24 -12.15 14.77
N TYR A 171 1.14 -12.52 13.84
CA TYR A 171 2.56 -12.68 14.16
C TYR A 171 3.33 -11.38 14.22
N PHE A 172 2.97 -10.42 13.36
CA PHE A 172 3.79 -9.25 13.08
C PHE A 172 3.09 -7.93 13.43
N GLY A 173 1.78 -7.91 13.66
CA GLY A 173 1.04 -6.67 13.88
C GLY A 173 0.44 -6.11 12.59
N THR A 174 -0.07 -4.89 12.66
CA THR A 174 -0.93 -4.31 11.62
C THR A 174 -0.12 -3.99 10.35
N THR A 175 -0.81 -3.88 9.20
CA THR A 175 -0.11 -3.79 7.91
C THR A 175 0.60 -2.44 7.67
N ASP A 176 0.30 -1.44 8.49
CA ASP A 176 0.99 -0.15 8.50
C ASP A 176 2.41 -0.25 9.07
N ASP A 177 2.68 -1.19 9.97
CA ASP A 177 4.03 -1.43 10.55
C ASP A 177 5.05 -1.90 9.50
N TYR A 178 4.58 -2.52 8.41
CA TYR A 178 5.41 -3.06 7.33
C TYR A 178 5.28 -2.29 6.01
N ASN A 179 4.65 -1.11 6.04
CA ASN A 179 4.38 -0.36 4.83
C ASN A 179 5.67 0.18 4.17
N THR A 180 5.99 -0.33 2.99
CA THR A 180 7.14 0.12 2.19
C THR A 180 6.98 1.51 1.58
N GLU A 181 5.84 2.20 1.73
CA GLU A 181 5.73 3.62 1.35
C GLU A 181 6.79 4.48 2.09
N MET A 182 7.20 4.09 3.31
CA MET A 182 8.31 4.74 4.01
C MET A 182 9.64 4.56 3.24
N PHE A 183 9.96 3.33 2.83
CA PHE A 183 11.16 3.04 2.04
C PHE A 183 11.11 3.69 0.65
N GLU A 184 9.93 3.78 0.02
CA GLU A 184 9.77 4.48 -1.26
C GLU A 184 10.06 6.00 -1.13
N ARG A 185 9.73 6.61 0.02
CA ARG A 185 10.12 8.00 0.30
C ARG A 185 11.63 8.13 0.48
N LEU A 186 12.27 7.19 1.17
CA LEU A 186 13.73 7.17 1.27
C LEU A 186 14.39 7.04 -0.11
N HIS A 187 13.79 6.33 -1.07
CA HIS A 187 14.29 6.34 -2.45
C HIS A 187 14.22 7.72 -3.11
N ILE A 188 13.29 8.60 -2.73
CA ILE A 188 13.27 9.99 -3.23
C ILE A 188 14.51 10.72 -2.72
N ASP A 189 14.77 10.65 -1.43
CA ASP A 189 15.84 11.41 -0.80
C ASP A 189 17.21 10.81 -1.11
N PHE A 190 17.35 9.49 -1.06
CA PHE A 190 18.61 8.79 -1.25
C PHE A 190 18.99 8.50 -2.69
N ALA A 191 18.01 8.30 -3.58
CA ALA A 191 18.30 8.03 -4.99
C ALA A 191 17.91 9.19 -5.91
N LYS A 192 16.64 9.63 -5.91
CA LYS A 192 16.15 10.58 -6.92
C LYS A 192 16.80 11.96 -6.78
N ASN A 193 16.97 12.48 -5.56
CA ASN A 193 17.58 13.78 -5.35
C ASN A 193 19.07 13.78 -5.69
N GLY A 194 19.81 12.74 -5.27
CA GLY A 194 21.20 12.54 -5.67
C GLY A 194 21.36 12.42 -7.18
N TRP A 195 20.50 11.62 -7.84
CA TRP A 195 20.51 11.47 -9.29
C TRP A 195 20.25 12.79 -10.01
N ARG A 196 19.28 13.58 -9.54
CA ARG A 196 18.97 14.93 -10.08
C ARG A 196 20.11 15.92 -9.91
N ALA A 197 20.89 15.80 -8.83
CA ALA A 197 22.05 16.63 -8.56
C ALA A 197 23.31 16.19 -9.32
N SER A 198 23.32 14.97 -9.87
CA SER A 198 24.41 14.44 -10.68
C SER A 198 24.40 14.98 -12.11
N ASN A 199 25.53 14.84 -12.81
CA ASN A 199 25.61 15.11 -14.24
C ASN A 199 25.06 13.97 -15.13
N ARG A 200 24.52 12.89 -14.53
CA ARG A 200 23.98 11.68 -15.19
C ARG A 200 25.00 10.86 -16.01
N ARG A 201 26.28 11.03 -15.75
CA ARG A 201 27.36 10.23 -16.34
C ARG A 201 28.20 9.66 -15.21
N ASP A 202 28.22 8.34 -15.06
CA ASP A 202 28.85 7.69 -13.90
C ASP A 202 28.30 8.28 -12.58
N GLU A 203 26.99 8.16 -12.44
CA GLU A 203 26.20 8.87 -11.44
C GLU A 203 26.35 8.30 -10.03
N PHE A 204 26.68 7.01 -9.88
CA PHE A 204 26.71 6.34 -8.57
C PHE A 204 27.70 7.00 -7.59
N PRO A 205 28.98 7.25 -7.95
CA PRO A 205 29.91 7.95 -7.05
C PRO A 205 29.45 9.37 -6.71
N GLN A 206 28.81 10.06 -7.65
CA GLN A 206 28.30 11.42 -7.45
C GLN A 206 27.11 11.44 -6.50
N MET A 207 26.21 10.46 -6.60
CA MET A 207 25.07 10.28 -5.71
C MET A 207 25.55 10.01 -4.28
N ILE A 208 26.54 9.13 -4.09
CA ILE A 208 27.14 8.85 -2.78
C ILE A 208 27.78 10.11 -2.18
N THR A 209 28.58 10.84 -2.98
CA THR A 209 29.22 12.09 -2.54
C THR A 209 28.18 13.15 -2.16
N TRP A 210 27.09 13.24 -2.93
CA TRP A 210 25.98 14.15 -2.63
C TRP A 210 25.32 13.79 -1.30
N LEU A 211 25.10 12.50 -1.03
CA LEU A 211 24.54 12.02 0.23
C LEU A 211 25.41 12.33 1.43
N GLU A 212 26.70 12.02 1.33
CA GLU A 212 27.65 12.30 2.40
C GLU A 212 27.67 13.79 2.77
N ARG A 213 27.53 14.68 1.78
CA ARG A 213 27.42 16.12 2.01
C ARG A 213 26.12 16.49 2.72
N GLN A 214 24.98 15.90 2.35
CA GLN A 214 23.70 16.14 3.04
C GLN A 214 23.76 15.70 4.51
N GLU A 215 24.35 14.54 4.79
CA GLU A 215 24.52 14.02 6.15
C GLU A 215 25.40 14.93 7.01
N LYS A 216 26.51 15.43 6.46
CA LYS A 216 27.40 16.38 7.14
C LYS A 216 26.69 17.70 7.45
N ILE A 217 25.95 18.26 6.49
CA ILE A 217 25.18 19.49 6.69
C ILE A 217 24.11 19.30 7.77
N SER A 218 23.38 18.17 7.72
CA SER A 218 22.34 17.86 8.71
C SER A 218 22.92 17.71 10.12
N SER A 219 24.05 17.01 10.25
CA SER A 219 24.76 16.84 11.52
C SER A 219 25.23 18.17 12.10
N PHE A 220 25.78 19.05 11.24
CA PHE A 220 26.22 20.37 11.66
C PHE A 220 25.04 21.28 12.08
N ALA A 221 23.92 21.24 11.35
CA ALA A 221 22.72 21.98 11.71
C ALA A 221 22.15 21.52 13.06
N ALA A 222 22.15 20.21 13.34
CA ALA A 222 21.74 19.65 14.63
C ALA A 222 22.65 20.14 15.77
N TYR A 223 23.97 20.19 15.53
CA TYR A 223 24.93 20.73 16.49
C TYR A 223 24.67 22.21 16.81
N LEU A 224 24.39 23.04 15.80
CA LEU A 224 24.04 24.45 16.00
C LEU A 224 22.75 24.62 16.82
N ALA A 225 21.71 23.84 16.50
CA ALA A 225 20.46 23.86 17.25
C ALA A 225 20.64 23.46 18.72
N TRP A 226 21.49 22.46 18.99
CA TRP A 226 21.84 22.06 20.35
C TRP A 226 22.56 23.19 21.11
N LEU A 227 23.52 23.88 20.49
CA LEU A 227 24.20 25.03 21.09
C LEU A 227 23.23 26.17 21.42
N GLU A 228 22.28 26.46 20.54
CA GLU A 228 21.27 27.50 20.79
C GLU A 228 20.31 27.13 21.92
N SER A 229 19.93 25.84 22.02
CA SER A 229 19.09 25.36 23.11
C SER A 229 19.78 25.45 24.47
N SER A 230 21.10 25.23 24.50
CA SER A 230 21.92 25.26 25.71
C SER A 230 22.18 26.68 26.23
N LYS A 231 21.90 27.71 25.43
CA LYS A 231 22.04 29.14 25.81
C LYS A 231 20.79 29.73 26.45
N LYS A 232 19.66 29.01 26.49
CA LYS A 232 18.41 29.47 27.13
C LYS A 232 18.43 29.06 28.63
N PRO A 233 18.01 29.95 29.56
CA PRO A 233 17.92 29.59 30.97
C PRO A 233 16.91 28.45 31.18
N PRO A 234 17.10 27.59 32.20
CA PRO A 234 16.19 26.48 32.45
C PRO A 234 14.80 27.03 32.78
N GLN A 235 13.84 26.81 31.88
CA GLN A 235 12.43 27.01 32.20
C GLN A 235 12.01 25.91 33.18
N LEU A 236 11.41 26.30 34.30
CA LEU A 236 10.82 25.38 35.28
C LEU A 236 9.98 24.33 34.57
N LEU A 237 10.23 23.06 34.93
CA LEU A 237 9.57 21.87 34.42
C LEU A 237 8.06 21.91 34.70
N VAL A 238 7.29 22.57 33.84
CA VAL A 238 5.93 22.14 33.57
C VAL A 238 6.07 20.91 32.69
N THR A 239 5.71 19.74 33.24
CA THR A 239 5.74 18.41 32.62
C THR A 239 5.44 18.47 31.12
N ARG A 240 6.51 18.58 30.32
CA ARG A 240 6.45 18.38 28.88
C ARG A 240 6.61 16.89 28.65
N THR A 241 5.54 16.27 28.19
CA THR A 241 5.56 14.96 27.55
C THR A 241 6.80 14.87 26.65
N PHE A 242 7.65 13.87 26.88
CA PHE A 242 8.82 13.58 26.05
C PHE A 242 8.36 13.38 24.59
N THR A 243 8.43 14.45 23.80
CA THR A 243 8.33 14.33 22.34
C THR A 243 9.70 13.94 21.85
N TRP A 244 9.86 12.68 21.44
CA TRP A 244 10.96 12.27 20.58
C TRP A 244 11.11 13.31 19.46
N GLN A 245 12.25 14.01 19.40
CA GLN A 245 12.62 14.73 18.19
C GLN A 245 12.92 13.68 17.13
N ALA A 246 11.86 13.26 16.43
CA ALA A 246 11.99 12.44 15.25
C ALA A 246 12.94 13.14 14.29
N ILE A 247 13.96 12.43 13.81
CA ILE A 247 14.70 12.84 12.62
C ILE A 247 13.64 13.07 11.54
N GLN A 248 13.41 14.33 11.16
CA GLN A 248 12.46 14.69 10.11
C GLN A 248 13.09 14.29 8.76
N LEU A 249 12.99 13.00 8.44
CA LEU A 249 13.36 12.42 7.16
C LEU A 249 12.35 12.75 6.04
N ALA A 250 11.36 13.62 6.27
CA ALA A 250 10.42 14.04 5.23
C ALA A 250 9.81 15.42 5.50
N LYS A 251 9.76 16.27 4.47
CA LYS A 251 9.26 17.66 4.53
C LYS A 251 7.76 17.84 4.88
N LYS A 252 6.96 16.78 5.07
CA LYS A 252 5.51 16.90 5.34
C LYS A 252 4.97 15.74 6.20
N PRO A 253 4.55 15.97 7.45
CA PRO A 253 3.69 15.04 8.17
C PRO A 253 2.25 15.18 7.65
N GLN A 254 1.58 14.07 7.37
CA GLN A 254 0.13 14.06 7.22
C GLN A 254 -0.45 13.00 8.16
N SER A 255 -0.96 13.45 9.29
CA SER A 255 -1.97 12.74 10.06
C SER A 255 -3.23 13.61 10.04
N PRO A 256 -4.35 13.14 9.48
CA PRO A 256 -5.64 13.38 10.11
C PRO A 256 -5.85 12.29 11.18
N ARG A 257 -6.01 12.71 12.43
CA ARG A 257 -6.61 11.84 13.46
C ARG A 257 -8.03 11.53 12.98
N LEU A 258 -8.30 10.29 12.59
CA LEU A 258 -9.67 9.84 12.40
C LEU A 258 -10.13 9.19 13.70
N PRO A 259 -11.26 9.62 14.28
CA PRO A 259 -11.86 8.90 15.40
C PRO A 259 -12.34 7.53 14.91
N ALA A 260 -12.04 6.49 15.70
CA ALA A 260 -12.64 5.19 15.55
C ALA A 260 -14.16 5.31 15.79
N THR A 261 -14.96 5.09 14.76
CA THR A 261 -16.40 4.83 14.91
C THR A 261 -16.59 3.33 15.08
N PRO A 262 -17.28 2.86 16.14
CA PRO A 262 -17.68 1.46 16.25
C PRO A 262 -18.56 1.04 15.06
N CYS A 263 -18.42 -0.21 14.63
CA CYS A 263 -19.42 -0.83 13.75
C CYS A 263 -20.75 -0.92 14.51
N GLU A 264 -21.77 -0.22 14.03
CA GLU A 264 -23.16 -0.56 14.28
C GLU A 264 -23.78 -1.16 13.02
N HIS A 265 -24.76 -2.03 13.25
CA HIS A 265 -25.34 -3.09 12.42
C HIS A 265 -25.72 -2.78 10.97
#